data_AF-X0SGV0-F1
#
_entry.id   AF-X0SGV0-F1
#
_cell.length_a   1.000
_cell.length_b   1.000
_cell.length_c   1.000
_cell.angle_alpha   90.00
_cell.angle_beta   90.00
_cell.angle_gamma   90.00
#
_symmetry.space_group_name_H-M   'P 1'
#
loop_
_entity.id
_entity.type
_entity.pdbx_description
1 polymer ?
#
loop_
_entity_poly.entity_id
_entity_poly.type
_entity_poly.pdbx_seq_one_letter_code
_entity_poly.pdbx_strand_id
1 'polypeptide(L)'
;MVNEMEVACLEKILLTSQIFTNIKEALDYAKKNNYYGVELYLNKMRLMLNPQKTEEFFNELNQYPELYFSFHLPTSDVEIGHKDKFYAETSLKYLMMYIDFLRPWLTKQKYRPIFTLHIGANSIPMELLNWETSKDNLKKLGQYVSKANGCLHLENLKMGWTAEPKKLIDLVKYAG
;
A
#
# COMPACT_ATOMS: atom_id res chain seq x y z
N MET A 1 -18.00 -37.58 -22.95
CA MET A 1 -17.40 -36.25 -23.12
C MET A 1 -18.10 -35.28 -22.19
N VAL A 2 -17.57 -35.12 -20.98
CA VAL A 2 -17.69 -33.89 -20.20
C VAL A 2 -16.31 -33.76 -19.56
N ASN A 3 -15.44 -32.95 -20.16
CA ASN A 3 -14.15 -32.63 -19.54
C ASN A 3 -14.42 -31.39 -18.70
N GLU A 4 -14.94 -31.64 -17.49
CA GLU A 4 -15.06 -30.63 -16.45
C GLU A 4 -13.64 -30.19 -16.12
N MET A 5 -13.18 -29.11 -16.76
CA MET A 5 -12.07 -28.34 -16.27
C MET A 5 -12.46 -27.89 -14.86
N GLU A 6 -11.97 -28.61 -13.86
CA GLU A 6 -11.79 -28.09 -12.51
C GLU A 6 -11.17 -26.70 -12.68
N VAL A 7 -11.98 -25.67 -12.46
CA VAL A 7 -11.45 -24.33 -12.22
C VAL A 7 -10.81 -24.43 -10.86
N ALA A 8 -9.57 -24.91 -10.82
CA ALA A 8 -8.72 -24.81 -9.67
C ALA A 8 -8.75 -23.33 -9.28
N CYS A 9 -9.37 -23.01 -8.15
CA CYS A 9 -9.17 -21.74 -7.49
C CYS A 9 -7.69 -21.70 -7.10
N LEU A 10 -6.84 -21.31 -8.05
CA LEU A 10 -5.44 -21.01 -7.77
C LEU A 10 -5.45 -19.93 -6.71
N GLU A 11 -4.95 -20.27 -5.52
CA GLU A 11 -4.81 -19.34 -4.42
C GLU A 11 -4.00 -18.14 -4.90
N LYS A 12 -4.58 -16.95 -4.79
CA LYS A 12 -3.93 -15.70 -5.20
C LYS A 12 -2.96 -15.27 -4.10
N ILE A 13 -1.81 -15.90 -4.06
CA ILE A 13 -0.77 -15.62 -3.07
C ILE A 13 0.15 -14.51 -3.59
N LEU A 14 0.31 -13.47 -2.78
CA LEU A 14 1.21 -12.35 -3.03
C LEU A 14 2.49 -12.52 -2.20
N LEU A 15 3.63 -12.24 -2.81
CA LEU A 15 4.92 -12.20 -2.12
C LEU A 15 5.18 -10.78 -1.60
N THR A 16 5.50 -10.59 -0.32
CA THR A 16 5.98 -9.29 0.16
C THR A 16 7.45 -9.08 -0.21
N SER A 17 7.77 -7.88 -0.72
CA SER A 17 9.15 -7.51 -1.05
C SER A 17 10.00 -7.20 0.18
N GLN A 18 9.41 -7.22 1.38
CA GLN A 18 10.06 -6.78 2.63
C GLN A 18 11.36 -7.54 2.92
N ILE A 19 11.47 -8.81 2.59
CA ILE A 19 12.66 -9.64 2.91
C ILE A 19 13.80 -9.48 1.89
N PHE A 20 13.55 -8.86 0.74
CA PHE A 20 14.52 -8.75 -0.35
C PHE A 20 15.34 -7.46 -0.24
N THR A 21 16.51 -7.45 -0.89
CA THR A 21 17.41 -6.30 -0.86
C THR A 21 16.98 -5.23 -1.87
N ASN A 22 16.44 -5.67 -3.01
CA ASN A 22 15.95 -4.81 -4.06
C ASN A 22 14.68 -5.40 -4.70
N ILE A 23 13.96 -4.57 -5.46
CA ILE A 23 12.67 -4.95 -6.05
C ILE A 23 12.85 -6.05 -7.08
N LYS A 24 13.88 -5.96 -7.94
CA LYS A 24 14.14 -6.95 -8.99
C LYS A 24 14.24 -8.37 -8.42
N GLU A 25 14.96 -8.53 -7.32
CA GLU A 25 15.10 -9.81 -6.62
C GLU A 25 13.73 -10.39 -6.21
N ALA A 26 12.83 -9.55 -5.69
CA ALA A 26 11.47 -9.95 -5.33
C ALA A 26 10.64 -10.34 -6.57
N LEU A 27 10.75 -9.61 -7.68
CA LEU A 27 10.02 -9.90 -8.93
C LEU A 27 10.49 -11.21 -9.57
N ASP A 28 11.80 -11.41 -9.67
CA ASP A 28 12.40 -12.64 -10.16
C ASP A 28 11.98 -13.83 -9.30
N TYR A 29 11.99 -13.69 -7.98
CA TYR A 29 11.56 -14.73 -7.05
C TYR A 29 10.06 -15.05 -7.21
N ALA A 30 9.21 -14.02 -7.30
CA ALA A 30 7.77 -14.19 -7.47
C ALA A 30 7.45 -14.95 -8.76
N LYS A 31 8.06 -14.54 -9.87
CA LYS A 31 7.90 -15.20 -11.17
C LYS A 31 8.41 -16.65 -11.15
N LYS A 32 9.62 -16.87 -10.63
CA LYS A 32 10.24 -18.22 -10.56
C LYS A 32 9.40 -19.20 -9.74
N ASN A 33 8.72 -18.72 -8.71
CA ASN A 33 7.93 -19.54 -7.78
C ASN A 33 6.42 -19.45 -8.01
N ASN A 34 5.96 -18.92 -9.15
CA ASN A 34 4.56 -18.84 -9.56
C ASN A 34 3.64 -18.12 -8.54
N TYR A 35 4.13 -17.08 -7.87
CA TYR A 35 3.27 -16.19 -7.09
C TYR A 35 2.32 -15.43 -8.03
N TYR A 36 1.11 -15.14 -7.54
CA TYR A 36 0.15 -14.33 -8.29
C TYR A 36 0.62 -12.88 -8.45
N GLY A 37 1.43 -12.40 -7.52
CA GLY A 37 1.89 -11.03 -7.52
C GLY A 37 2.89 -10.71 -6.42
N VAL A 38 3.21 -9.42 -6.32
CA VAL A 38 4.12 -8.86 -5.32
C VAL A 38 3.47 -7.70 -4.60
N GLU A 39 3.58 -7.70 -3.27
CA GLU A 39 3.39 -6.51 -2.45
C GLU A 39 4.74 -5.79 -2.29
N LEU A 40 4.86 -4.59 -2.84
CA LEU A 40 6.06 -3.77 -2.71
C LEU A 40 6.02 -3.01 -1.38
N TYR A 41 6.96 -3.35 -0.49
CA TYR A 41 7.12 -2.74 0.82
C TYR A 41 7.88 -1.41 0.74
N LEU A 42 7.16 -0.30 0.69
CA LEU A 42 7.72 1.01 0.34
C LEU A 42 8.56 1.65 1.45
N ASN A 43 8.50 1.14 2.68
CA ASN A 43 9.31 1.65 3.78
C ASN A 43 10.83 1.53 3.53
N LYS A 44 11.25 0.57 2.69
CA LYS A 44 12.66 0.40 2.27
C LYS A 44 13.03 1.21 1.03
N MET A 45 12.06 1.85 0.40
CA MET A 45 12.25 2.60 -0.84
C MET A 45 12.31 4.09 -0.52
N ARG A 46 13.33 4.78 -1.00
CA ARG A 46 13.32 6.25 -1.02
C ARG A 46 12.61 6.72 -2.28
N LEU A 47 11.79 7.76 -2.15
CA LEU A 47 11.19 8.42 -3.31
C LEU A 47 12.27 8.90 -4.27
N MET A 48 12.19 8.43 -5.51
CA MET A 48 13.15 8.76 -6.54
C MET A 48 12.78 10.12 -7.14
N LEU A 49 13.63 11.12 -6.90
CA LEU A 49 13.48 12.45 -7.50
C LEU A 49 14.16 12.56 -8.88
N ASN A 50 15.08 11.64 -9.19
CA ASN A 50 15.74 11.58 -10.48
C ASN A 50 14.81 10.90 -11.53
N PRO A 51 14.40 11.60 -12.60
CA PRO A 51 13.50 11.05 -13.61
C PRO A 51 13.98 9.76 -14.26
N GLN A 52 15.29 9.63 -14.48
CA GLN A 52 15.87 8.41 -15.06
C GLN A 52 15.69 7.21 -14.12
N LYS A 53 15.85 7.41 -12.81
CA LYS A 53 15.64 6.35 -11.81
C LYS A 53 14.17 5.96 -11.70
N THR A 54 13.27 6.94 -11.81
CA THR A 54 11.83 6.70 -11.88
C THR A 54 11.46 5.88 -13.13
N GLU A 55 12.04 6.19 -14.29
CA GLU A 55 11.81 5.43 -15.52
C GLU A 55 12.37 4.00 -15.42
N GLU A 56 13.60 3.83 -14.91
CA GLU A 56 14.20 2.52 -14.64
C GLU A 56 13.30 1.67 -13.74
N PHE A 57 12.76 2.27 -12.66
CA PHE A 57 11.83 1.59 -11.75
C PHE A 57 10.57 1.09 -12.47
N PHE A 58 9.92 1.91 -13.29
CA PHE A 58 8.72 1.48 -14.01
C PHE A 58 9.02 0.48 -15.13
N ASN A 59 10.16 0.61 -15.80
CA ASN A 59 10.60 -0.37 -16.78
C ASN A 59 10.79 -1.73 -16.14
N GLU A 60 11.34 -1.79 -14.91
CA GLU A 60 11.45 -3.04 -14.15
C GLU A 60 10.07 -3.66 -13.88
N LEU A 61 9.10 -2.90 -13.37
CA LEU A 61 7.74 -3.42 -13.13
C LEU A 61 7.08 -3.94 -14.42
N ASN A 62 7.27 -3.22 -15.54
CA ASN A 62 6.67 -3.55 -16.83
C ASN A 62 7.24 -4.82 -17.47
N GLN A 63 8.39 -5.33 -17.01
CA GLN A 63 8.94 -6.62 -17.46
C GLN A 63 8.15 -7.82 -16.93
N TYR A 64 7.23 -7.61 -15.99
CA TYR A 64 6.42 -8.64 -15.35
C TYR A 64 4.91 -8.34 -15.52
N PRO A 65 4.39 -8.26 -16.76
CA PRO A 65 3.01 -7.88 -17.04
C PRO A 65 1.96 -8.86 -16.47
N GLU A 66 2.36 -10.08 -16.13
CA GLU A 66 1.53 -11.12 -15.53
C GLU A 66 1.35 -10.96 -14.01
N LEU A 67 2.22 -10.22 -13.32
CA LEU A 67 2.17 -10.08 -11.88
C LEU A 67 1.15 -9.03 -11.45
N TYR A 68 0.36 -9.36 -10.43
CA TYR A 68 -0.42 -8.37 -9.69
C TYR A 68 0.52 -7.58 -8.76
N PHE A 69 0.33 -6.27 -8.67
CA PHE A 69 1.08 -5.42 -7.76
C PHE A 69 0.17 -4.81 -6.69
N SER A 70 0.65 -4.85 -5.46
CA SER A 70 0.14 -4.06 -4.33
C SER A 70 1.30 -3.32 -3.67
N PHE A 71 0.98 -2.34 -2.83
CA PHE A 71 1.95 -1.44 -2.24
C PHE A 71 1.69 -1.31 -0.75
N HIS A 72 2.63 -1.71 0.08
CA HIS A 72 2.57 -1.41 1.50
C HIS A 72 3.20 -0.04 1.73
N LEU A 73 2.39 0.93 2.15
CA LEU A 73 2.85 2.29 2.41
C LEU A 73 3.88 2.31 3.56
N PRO A 74 4.77 3.31 3.61
CA PRO A 74 5.71 3.47 4.72
C PRO A 74 5.00 3.55 6.07
N THR A 75 5.63 2.95 7.08
CA THR A 75 5.12 2.85 8.46
C THR A 75 6.09 3.43 9.47
N SER A 76 7.37 3.52 9.13
CA SER A 76 8.39 4.15 9.98
C SER A 76 8.26 5.67 9.89
N ASP A 77 8.14 6.33 11.05
CA ASP A 77 8.09 7.79 11.19
C ASP A 77 6.95 8.47 10.41
N VAL A 78 5.88 7.73 10.12
CA VAL A 78 4.70 8.22 9.42
C VAL A 78 3.46 7.87 10.24
N GLU A 79 2.69 8.90 10.60
CA GLU A 79 1.43 8.73 11.32
C GLU A 79 0.42 9.82 10.92
N ILE A 80 -0.58 9.45 10.13
CA ILE A 80 -1.60 10.39 9.64
C ILE A 80 -2.60 10.79 10.73
N GLY A 81 -2.66 10.03 11.82
CA GLY A 81 -3.55 10.22 12.95
C GLY A 81 -2.91 10.95 14.12
N HIS A 82 -1.70 11.49 13.98
CA HIS A 82 -0.99 12.13 15.09
C HIS A 82 -1.76 13.37 15.60
N LYS A 83 -1.79 13.59 16.94
CA LYS A 83 -2.51 14.70 17.57
C LYS A 83 -1.90 16.07 17.25
N ASP A 84 -0.60 16.10 17.06
CA ASP A 84 0.09 17.27 16.52
C ASP A 84 -0.20 17.37 15.02
N LYS A 85 -0.83 18.47 14.64
CA LYS A 85 -1.25 18.76 13.28
C LYS A 85 -0.08 18.80 12.30
N PHE A 86 1.08 19.30 12.71
CA PHE A 86 2.26 19.37 11.85
C PHE A 86 2.71 17.97 11.42
N TYR A 87 2.81 17.02 12.37
CA TYR A 87 3.21 15.65 12.06
C TYR A 87 2.15 14.90 11.24
N ALA A 88 0.86 15.07 11.56
CA ALA A 88 -0.21 14.43 10.81
C ALA A 88 -0.28 14.92 9.35
N GLU A 89 -0.20 16.24 9.13
CA GLU A 89 -0.22 16.81 7.78
C GLU A 89 1.04 16.46 6.99
N THR A 90 2.20 16.42 7.64
CA THR A 90 3.47 16.03 7.02
C THR A 90 3.42 14.57 6.59
N SER A 91 2.95 13.68 7.46
CA SER A 91 2.74 12.26 7.17
C SER A 91 1.78 12.06 6.00
N LEU A 92 0.65 12.76 6.00
CA LEU A 92 -0.32 12.70 4.89
C LEU A 92 0.31 13.12 3.56
N LYS A 93 1.01 14.27 3.53
CA LYS A 93 1.67 14.76 2.31
C LYS A 93 2.76 13.79 1.85
N TYR A 94 3.55 13.24 2.77
CA TYR A 94 4.59 12.28 2.46
C TYR A 94 4.02 11.01 1.80
N LEU A 95 2.91 10.47 2.34
CA LEU A 95 2.22 9.35 1.70
C LEU A 95 1.64 9.71 0.33
N MET A 96 1.07 10.91 0.17
CA MET A 96 0.60 11.39 -1.13
C MET A 96 1.73 11.49 -2.16
N MET A 97 2.96 11.81 -1.75
CA MET A 97 4.12 11.83 -2.66
C MET A 97 4.44 10.43 -3.23
N TYR A 98 4.24 9.34 -2.48
CA TYR A 98 4.33 7.98 -3.05
C TYR A 98 3.24 7.71 -4.08
N ILE A 99 2.02 8.19 -3.82
CA ILE A 99 0.92 8.05 -4.78
C ILE A 99 1.23 8.85 -6.06
N ASP A 100 1.74 10.07 -5.94
CA ASP A 100 2.16 10.88 -7.09
C ASP A 100 3.31 10.25 -7.87
N PHE A 101 4.30 9.71 -7.15
CA PHE A 101 5.39 8.95 -7.76
C PHE A 101 4.83 7.79 -8.59
N LEU A 102 3.94 6.96 -8.03
CA LEU A 102 3.39 5.77 -8.70
C LEU A 102 2.32 6.08 -9.76
N ARG A 103 1.64 7.23 -9.68
CA ARG A 103 0.47 7.58 -10.52
C ARG A 103 0.67 7.35 -12.02
N PRO A 104 1.80 7.73 -12.66
CA PRO A 104 1.99 7.52 -14.09
C PRO A 104 1.94 6.04 -14.52
N TRP A 105 2.24 5.13 -13.60
CA TRP A 105 2.15 3.69 -13.81
C TRP A 105 0.78 3.13 -13.42
N LEU A 106 0.21 3.59 -12.31
CA LEU A 106 -1.10 3.13 -11.80
C LEU A 106 -2.23 3.36 -12.81
N THR A 107 -2.24 4.51 -13.50
CA THR A 107 -3.30 4.85 -14.47
C THR A 107 -3.29 3.99 -15.73
N LYS A 108 -2.21 3.23 -15.96
CA LYS A 108 -2.08 2.29 -17.09
C LYS A 108 -2.55 0.87 -16.72
N GLN A 109 -2.80 0.61 -15.43
CA GLN A 109 -3.21 -0.72 -14.97
C GLN A 109 -4.69 -0.97 -15.22
N LYS A 110 -5.02 -2.19 -15.66
CA LYS A 110 -6.41 -2.63 -15.86
C LYS A 110 -7.16 -2.90 -14.56
N TYR A 111 -6.43 -3.06 -13.46
CA TYR A 111 -6.95 -3.26 -12.11
C TYR A 111 -6.60 -2.06 -11.24
N ARG A 112 -7.20 -1.98 -10.04
CA ARG A 112 -6.84 -0.99 -9.01
C ARG A 112 -5.86 -1.62 -8.02
N PRO A 113 -4.56 -1.27 -8.04
CA PRO A 113 -3.60 -1.78 -7.06
C PRO A 113 -4.01 -1.42 -5.64
N ILE A 114 -3.83 -2.37 -4.71
CA ILE A 114 -4.08 -2.15 -3.28
C ILE A 114 -2.91 -1.37 -2.67
N PHE A 115 -3.23 -0.40 -1.82
CA PHE A 115 -2.32 0.33 -0.96
C PHE A 115 -2.63 0.00 0.49
N THR A 116 -1.75 -0.72 1.17
CA THR A 116 -1.91 -1.05 2.59
C THR A 116 -1.36 0.08 3.46
N LEU A 117 -2.15 0.52 4.44
CA LEU A 117 -1.83 1.61 5.36
C LEU A 117 -2.01 1.17 6.81
N HIS A 118 -1.17 1.71 7.70
CA HIS A 118 -1.30 1.57 9.14
C HIS A 118 -1.74 2.88 9.79
N ILE A 119 -2.46 2.77 10.92
CA ILE A 119 -2.68 3.85 11.90
C ILE A 119 -2.31 3.28 13.27
N GLY A 120 -1.41 3.94 13.99
CA GLY A 120 -0.82 3.45 15.24
C GLY A 120 0.33 2.46 15.03
N ALA A 121 1.03 2.54 13.89
CA ALA A 121 2.16 1.67 13.58
C ALA A 121 3.29 1.80 14.62
N ASN A 122 4.15 0.78 14.69
CA ASN A 122 5.38 0.79 15.52
C ASN A 122 5.13 1.11 17.01
N SER A 123 3.95 0.78 17.53
CA SER A 123 3.56 1.04 18.92
C SER A 123 3.56 2.51 19.31
N ILE A 124 3.20 3.42 18.39
CA ILE A 124 2.91 4.81 18.75
C ILE A 124 1.90 4.82 19.91
N PRO A 125 2.19 5.52 21.03
CA PRO A 125 1.28 5.61 22.15
C PRO A 125 -0.07 6.22 21.74
N MET A 126 -1.16 5.63 22.21
CA MET A 126 -2.52 6.03 21.81
C MET A 126 -2.85 7.47 22.19
N GLU A 127 -2.24 8.01 23.25
CA GLU A 127 -2.34 9.40 23.69
C GLU A 127 -1.66 10.40 22.74
N LEU A 128 -0.89 9.92 21.76
CA LEU A 128 -0.36 10.73 20.66
C LEU A 128 -1.26 10.71 19.43
N LEU A 129 -2.32 9.89 19.42
CA LEU A 129 -3.25 9.81 18.30
C LEU A 129 -4.51 10.65 18.55
N ASN A 130 -5.09 11.17 17.47
CA ASN A 130 -6.37 11.85 17.46
C ASN A 130 -7.33 11.19 16.47
N TRP A 131 -8.50 10.79 16.97
CA TRP A 131 -9.48 10.03 16.20
C TRP A 131 -10.05 10.82 15.01
N GLU A 132 -10.40 12.08 15.23
CA GLU A 132 -10.98 12.94 14.18
C GLU A 132 -9.94 13.24 13.09
N THR A 133 -8.70 13.58 13.49
CA THR A 133 -7.58 13.75 12.55
C THR A 133 -7.34 12.49 11.73
N SER A 134 -7.38 11.31 12.36
CA SER A 134 -7.21 10.02 11.68
C SER A 134 -8.27 9.80 10.62
N LYS A 135 -9.55 10.01 10.98
CA LYS A 135 -10.69 9.90 10.05
C LYS A 135 -10.57 10.84 8.86
N ASP A 136 -10.30 12.12 9.11
CA ASP A 136 -10.19 13.14 8.07
C ASP A 136 -9.03 12.85 7.11
N ASN A 137 -7.87 12.50 7.65
CA ASN A 137 -6.68 12.23 6.83
C ASN A 137 -6.78 10.89 6.10
N LEU A 138 -7.39 9.87 6.70
CA LEU A 138 -7.68 8.59 6.04
C LEU A 138 -8.62 8.81 4.84
N LYS A 139 -9.68 9.60 5.01
CA LYS A 139 -10.59 9.98 3.93
C LYS A 139 -9.88 10.73 2.80
N LYS A 140 -9.08 11.74 3.14
CA LYS A 140 -8.30 12.52 2.16
C LYS A 140 -7.34 11.61 1.38
N LEU A 141 -6.61 10.73 2.06
CA LEU A 141 -5.68 9.80 1.42
C LEU A 141 -6.43 8.78 0.55
N GLY A 142 -7.52 8.20 1.05
CA GLY A 142 -8.35 7.25 0.30
C GLY A 142 -8.88 7.85 -1.01
N GLN A 143 -9.39 9.08 -0.95
CA GLN A 143 -9.81 9.82 -2.15
C GLN A 143 -8.64 10.09 -3.11
N TYR A 144 -7.46 10.43 -2.58
CA TYR A 144 -6.26 10.69 -3.37
C TYR A 144 -5.76 9.43 -4.11
N VAL A 145 -5.72 8.30 -3.39
CA VAL A 145 -5.38 6.98 -3.92
C VAL A 145 -6.40 6.54 -4.98
N SER A 146 -7.70 6.71 -4.71
CA SER A 146 -8.75 6.38 -5.67
C SER A 146 -8.64 7.18 -6.96
N LYS A 147 -8.33 8.48 -6.89
CA LYS A 147 -8.10 9.33 -8.08
C LYS A 147 -6.88 8.89 -8.89
N ALA A 148 -5.92 8.21 -8.27
CA ALA A 148 -4.74 7.66 -8.92
C ALA A 148 -4.93 6.22 -9.44
N ASN A 149 -6.18 5.71 -9.53
CA ASN A 149 -6.50 4.32 -9.89
C ASN A 149 -6.04 3.27 -8.86
N GLY A 150 -5.87 3.65 -7.59
CA GLY A 150 -5.56 2.70 -6.49
C GLY A 150 -6.77 2.37 -5.60
N CYS A 151 -6.58 1.49 -4.63
CA CYS A 151 -7.52 1.18 -3.55
C CYS A 151 -6.79 1.24 -2.21
N LEU A 152 -7.19 2.11 -1.27
CA LEU A 152 -6.55 2.20 0.04
C LEU A 152 -7.18 1.19 1.01
N HIS A 153 -6.35 0.34 1.63
CA HIS A 153 -6.74 -0.62 2.64
C HIS A 153 -6.12 -0.23 3.98
N LEU A 154 -6.94 -0.22 5.02
CA LEU A 154 -6.47 -0.04 6.39
C LEU A 154 -6.20 -1.41 7.01
N GLU A 155 -4.95 -1.64 7.44
CA GLU A 155 -4.55 -2.91 8.06
C GLU A 155 -4.91 -2.93 9.55
N ASN A 156 -5.39 -4.08 10.04
CA ASN A 156 -5.56 -4.33 11.47
C ASN A 156 -4.20 -4.60 12.12
N LEU A 157 -3.89 -3.86 13.20
CA LEU A 157 -2.66 -4.07 13.96
C LEU A 157 -2.89 -4.98 15.17
N LYS A 158 -1.80 -5.39 15.83
CA LYS A 158 -1.85 -6.17 17.07
C LYS A 158 -2.44 -5.38 18.25
N MET A 159 -2.30 -4.05 18.25
CA MET A 159 -2.72 -3.15 19.32
C MET A 159 -3.28 -1.85 18.73
N GLY A 160 -3.92 -1.04 19.57
CA GLY A 160 -4.49 0.24 19.17
C GLY A 160 -5.86 0.11 18.51
N TRP A 161 -6.32 1.17 17.85
CA TRP A 161 -7.70 1.23 17.34
C TRP A 161 -7.99 0.21 16.24
N THR A 162 -7.04 -0.05 15.35
CA THR A 162 -7.23 -0.98 14.23
C THR A 162 -7.19 -2.45 14.67
N ALA A 163 -6.75 -2.74 15.90
CA ALA A 163 -6.87 -4.06 16.52
C ALA A 163 -8.31 -4.37 16.99
N GLU A 164 -9.14 -3.33 17.18
CA GLU A 164 -10.54 -3.47 17.56
C GLU A 164 -11.42 -3.49 16.29
N PRO A 165 -12.06 -4.61 15.92
CA PRO A 165 -12.77 -4.74 14.65
C PRO A 165 -13.85 -3.66 14.42
N LYS A 166 -14.55 -3.24 15.48
CA LYS A 166 -15.57 -2.18 15.39
C LYS A 166 -14.96 -0.84 15.00
N LYS A 167 -13.86 -0.44 15.66
CA LYS A 167 -13.16 0.82 15.37
C LYS A 167 -12.53 0.81 13.99
N LEU A 168 -11.95 -0.32 13.57
CA LEU A 168 -11.46 -0.50 12.20
C LEU A 168 -12.57 -0.27 11.18
N ILE A 169 -13.73 -0.91 11.36
CA ILE A 169 -14.90 -0.74 10.48
C ILE A 169 -15.39 0.71 10.47
N ASP A 170 -15.42 1.38 11.62
CA ASP A 170 -15.84 2.78 11.73
C ASP A 170 -14.90 3.72 10.96
N LEU A 171 -13.58 3.51 11.04
CA LEU A 171 -12.59 4.25 10.27
C LEU A 171 -12.78 4.04 8.76
N VAL A 172 -12.93 2.79 8.33
CA VAL A 172 -13.12 2.44 6.91
C VAL A 172 -14.42 3.03 6.37
N LYS A 173 -15.54 2.88 7.08
CA LYS A 173 -16.84 3.46 6.68
C LYS A 173 -16.80 4.98 6.55
N TYR A 174 -16.04 5.66 7.40
CA TYR A 174 -15.90 7.12 7.32
C TYR A 174 -15.06 7.55 6.10
N ALA A 175 -14.01 6.81 5.79
CA ALA A 175 -13.11 7.11 4.68
C ALA A 175 -13.77 6.98 3.30
N GLY A 176 -14.77 6.09 3.19
CA GLY A 176 -15.46 5.77 1.94
C GLY A 176 -14.66 4.78 1.09
#